data_AF-A0A1D1UZ01-F1
#
_entry.id   AF-A0A1D1UZ01-F1
#
_cell.length_a   1.000
_cell.length_b   1.000
_cell.length_c   1.000
_cell.angle_alpha   90.00
_cell.angle_beta   90.00
_cell.angle_gamma   90.00
#
_symmetry.space_group_name_H-M   'P 1'
#
loop_
_entity.id
_entity.type
_entity.pdbx_description
1 polymer ?
#
loop_
_entity_poly.entity_id
_entity_poly.type
_entity_poly.pdbx_seq_one_letter_code
_entity_poly.pdbx_strand_id
1 'polypeptide(L)' 'MSHVATSRVQALKLYKNLLRYSQRLQYTDKDYFVERIRTEFEQNRDVQDQAELDRCLKVKQTNPLPF' A
#
# COMPACT_ATOMS: atom_id res chain seq x y z
N MET A 1 -19.99 6.88 -14.51
CA MET A 1 -18.56 7.26 -14.61
C MET A 1 -18.11 7.86 -13.29
N SER A 2 -17.30 7.13 -12.50
CA SER A 2 -16.47 7.69 -11.41
C SER A 2 -15.58 6.61 -10.77
N HIS A 3 -14.73 5.94 -11.55
CA HIS A 3 -13.75 4.98 -10.99
C HIS A 3 -12.53 5.64 -10.33
N VAL A 4 -12.22 6.89 -10.70
CA VAL A 4 -11.04 7.64 -10.24
C VAL A 4 -11.17 8.17 -8.80
N ALA A 5 -12.36 8.61 -8.38
CA ALA A 5 -12.59 9.05 -7.00
C ALA A 5 -12.50 7.89 -5.99
N THR A 6 -12.80 6.68 -6.46
CA THR A 6 -12.80 5.45 -5.66
C THR A 6 -11.36 4.96 -5.41
N SER A 7 -10.42 5.16 -6.34
CA SER A 7 -9.03 4.69 -6.20
C SER A 7 -8.24 5.42 -5.13
N ARG A 8 -8.34 6.75 -5.03
CA ARG A 8 -7.63 7.54 -4.01
C ARG A 8 -8.09 7.19 -2.60
N VAL A 9 -9.40 7.04 -2.40
CA VAL A 9 -9.97 6.67 -1.09
C VAL A 9 -9.53 5.25 -0.69
N GLN A 10 -9.51 4.31 -1.65
CA GLN A 10 -9.03 2.96 -1.41
C GLN A 10 -7.53 2.93 -1.08
N ALA A 11 -6.70 3.68 -1.80
CA ALA A 11 -5.27 3.81 -1.52
C ALA A 11 -5.01 4.38 -0.11
N LEU A 12 -5.70 5.47 0.27
CA LEU A 12 -5.58 6.05 1.61
C LEU A 12 -6.08 5.11 2.70
N LYS A 13 -7.13 4.32 2.44
CA LYS A 13 -7.62 3.29 3.37
C LYS A 13 -6.59 2.18 3.55
N LEU A 14 -5.98 1.70 2.47
CA LEU A 14 -4.92 0.70 2.50
C LEU A 14 -3.70 1.22 3.28
N TYR A 15 -3.25 2.44 2.98
CA TYR A 15 -2.15 3.10 3.69
C TYR A 15 -2.39 3.14 5.20
N LYS A 16 -3.56 3.62 5.64
CA LYS A 16 -3.93 3.66 7.07
C LYS A 16 -3.97 2.26 7.69
N ASN A 17 -4.47 1.25 6.98
CA ASN A 17 -4.52 -0.12 7.47
C ASN A 17 -3.11 -0.70 7.66
N LEU A 18 -2.19 -0.43 6.73
CA LEU A 18 -0.80 -0.88 6.82
C LEU A 18 -0.06 -0.21 7.99
N LEU A 19 -0.27 1.08 8.23
CA LEU A 19 0.27 1.77 9.42
C LEU A 19 -0.29 1.24 10.74
N ARG A 20 -1.57 0.86 10.78
CA ARG A 20 -2.14 0.19 11.97
C ARG A 20 -1.58 -1.22 12.16
N TYR A 21 -1.29 -1.91 11.06
CA TYR A 21 -0.64 -3.22 11.12
C TYR A 21 0.80 -3.12 11.63
N SER A 22 1.57 -2.10 11.22
CA SER A 22 2.95 -1.92 11.66
C SER A 22 3.09 -1.82 13.19
N GLN A 23 2.11 -1.21 13.86
CA GLN A 23 2.07 -1.12 15.33
C GLN A 23 2.05 -2.50 16.01
N ARG A 24 1.47 -3.50 15.35
CA ARG A 24 1.33 -4.88 15.84
C ARG A 24 2.47 -5.81 15.41
N LEU A 25 3.44 -5.33 14.63
CA LEU A 25 4.60 -6.15 14.25
C LEU A 25 5.44 -6.49 15.50
N GLN A 26 5.84 -7.75 15.60
CA GLN A 26 6.66 -8.27 16.71
C GLN A 26 8.07 -8.67 16.28
N TYR A 27 8.23 -9.14 15.04
CA TYR A 27 9.44 -9.82 14.58
C TYR A 27 10.22 -9.04 13.50
N THR A 28 9.81 -7.82 13.21
CA THR A 28 10.37 -7.01 12.12
C THR A 28 10.60 -5.59 12.60
N ASP A 29 11.59 -4.92 12.02
CA ASP A 29 11.82 -3.51 12.28
C ASP A 29 10.62 -2.68 11.82
N LYS A 30 9.99 -1.97 12.76
CA LYS A 30 8.78 -1.18 12.53
C LYS A 30 9.08 0.06 11.71
N ASP A 31 10.22 0.68 11.94
CA ASP A 31 10.60 1.92 11.27
C ASP A 31 10.93 1.61 9.81
N TYR A 32 11.69 0.53 9.56
CA TYR A 32 11.95 0.05 8.21
C TYR A 32 10.65 -0.30 7.45
N PHE A 33 9.72 -0.99 8.10
CA PHE A 33 8.44 -1.34 7.49
C PHE A 33 7.61 -0.10 7.12
N VAL A 34 7.58 0.92 7.99
CA VAL A 34 6.88 2.18 7.74
C VAL A 34 7.53 2.96 6.59
N GLU A 35 8.86 3.07 6.58
CA GLU A 35 9.60 3.75 5.51
C GLU A 35 9.41 3.05 4.16
N ARG A 36 9.36 1.71 4.15
CA ARG A 36 9.06 0.96 2.94
C ARG A 36 7.66 1.26 2.40
N ILE A 37 6.65 1.31 3.27
CA ILE A 37 5.28 1.68 2.85
C ILE A 37 5.26 3.09 2.28
N ARG A 38 5.89 4.07 2.94
CA ARG A 38 5.93 5.46 2.46
C ARG A 38 6.55 5.53 1.06
N THR A 39 7.71 4.92 0.89
CA THR A 39 8.44 4.89 -0.38
C THR A 39 7.59 4.32 -1.51
N GLU A 40 6.93 3.18 -1.29
CA GLU A 40 6.09 2.54 -2.31
C GLU A 40 4.88 3.41 -2.69
N PHE A 41 4.23 4.04 -1.71
CA PHE A 41 3.09 4.94 -1.98
C PHE A 41 3.50 6.24 -2.68
N GLU A 42 4.69 6.77 -2.39
CA GLU A 42 5.24 7.95 -3.06
C GLU A 42 5.63 7.64 -4.50
N GLN A 43 6.33 6.52 -4.73
CA GLN A 43 6.74 6.09 -6.08
C GLN A 43 5.55 5.79 -6.99
N ASN A 44 4.45 5.29 -6.43
CA ASN A 44 3.25 4.96 -7.19
C ASN A 44 2.17 6.06 -7.15
N ARG A 45 2.48 7.26 -6.63
CA ARG A 45 1.50 8.35 -6.45
C ARG A 45 0.87 8.81 -7.75
N ASP A 46 1.66 8.79 -8.83
CA ASP A 46 1.29 9.35 -10.12
C ASP A 46 0.98 8.23 -11.15
N VAL A 47 0.72 7.00 -10.70
CA VAL A 47 0.28 5.90 -11.57
C VAL A 47 -1.10 6.24 -12.15
N GLN A 48 -1.13 6.50 -13.46
CA GLN A 48 -2.34 6.81 -14.22
C GLN A 48 -2.90 5.60 -14.98
N ASP A 49 -2.13 4.51 -15.08
CA ASP A 49 -2.61 3.26 -15.66
C ASP A 49 -3.55 2.55 -14.69
N GLN A 50 -4.80 2.38 -15.11
CA GLN A 50 -5.84 1.73 -14.31
C GLN A 50 -5.53 0.25 -14.04
N ALA A 51 -4.85 -0.45 -14.96
CA ALA A 51 -4.47 -1.85 -14.76
C ALA A 51 -3.37 -1.98 -13.70
N GLU A 52 -2.40 -1.07 -13.70
CA GLU A 52 -1.34 -1.02 -12.70
C GLU A 52 -1.86 -0.58 -11.33
N LEU A 53 -2.78 0.38 -11.30
CA LEU A 53 -3.45 0.80 -10.07
C LEU A 53 -4.27 -0.34 -9.44
N ASP A 54 -5.00 -1.10 -10.26
CA ASP A 54 -5.71 -2.29 -9.79
C ASP A 54 -4.74 -3.36 -9.27
N ARG A 55 -3.56 -3.53 -9.89
CA ARG A 55 -2.50 -4.43 -9.40
C ARG A 55 -1.97 -3.99 -8.03
N CYS A 56 -1.62 -2.72 -7.89
CA CYS A 56 -1.12 -2.14 -6.64
C CYS A 56 -2.15 -2.22 -5.50
N LEU A 57 -3.45 -2.08 -5.80
CA LEU A 57 -4.52 -2.19 -4.81
C LEU A 57 -4.91 -3.64 -4.52
N LYS A 58 -4.73 -4.55 -5.48
CA LYS A 58 -5.01 -5.98 -5.37
C LYS A 58 -3.80 -6.74 -4.82
N VAL A 59 -3.29 -6.28 -3.68
CA VAL A 59 -2.40 -7.08 -2.81
C VAL A 59 -3.24 -8.18 -2.13
N LYS A 60 -3.85 -9.06 -2.94
CA LYS A 60 -4.45 -10.29 -2.45
C LYS A 60 -3.30 -11.25 -2.16
N GLN A 61 -2.84 -11.26 -0.91
CA GLN A 61 -2.30 -12.43 -0.22
C GLN A 61 -1.36 -13.35 -1.02
N THR A 62 -0.34 -12.84 -1.72
CA THR A 62 0.77 -13.68 -2.21
C THR A 62 2.06 -12.88 -2.30
N ASN A 63 2.70 -12.65 -1.16
CA ASN A 63 4.15 -12.83 -0.98
C ASN A 63 4.55 -12.33 0.41
N PRO A 64 5.29 -13.13 1.20
CA PRO A 64 5.99 -12.59 2.35
C PRO A 64 7.02 -11.58 1.85
N LEU A 65 7.12 -10.46 2.56
CA LEU A 65 8.23 -9.51 2.39
C LEU A 65 9.54 -10.30 2.39
N PRO A 66 10.51 -9.96 1.51
CA PRO A 66 11.79 -10.64 1.50
C PRO A 66 12.46 -10.40 2.86
N PHE A 67 12.52 -11.47 3.65
CA PHE A 67 13.57 -11.71 4.63
C PHE A 67 14.48 -12.77 4.01
#